data_AF-M5T5N7-F1
#
_entry.id   AF-M5T5N7-F1
#
_cell.length_a   1.000
_cell.length_b   1.000
_cell.length_c   1.000
_cell.angle_alpha   90.00
_cell.angle_beta   90.00
_cell.angle_gamma   90.00
#
_symmetry.space_group_name_H-M   'P 1'
#
loop_
_entity.id
_entity.type
_entity.pdbx_description
1 polymer ?
#
loop_
_entity_poly.entity_id
_entity_poly.type
_entity_poly.pdbx_seq_one_letter_code
_entity_poly.pdbx_strand_id
1 'polypeptide(L)'
;MSSLSDVEWIFVVLIVLYFLESLVWVRPGVSVFASRRGSFRNRKPAMRLTGNDRGQLMLGGLAPTDMTLLCHEMPVSITGEGVVAFVPMSPINNERPHRSGDSFRWSELADCRSNERDVIAGGRTVCHMNNAAIARRFADQLSSLARTPENERAEKIERFREAMYDVQEIRDRVEDLSKQTRWIRPLASMLLIWIGPIGVLLYYGILPVSRDAPTTVAYLVMLFLLWWGVAACIFTAHRRLFREDRTGRFKLVACSLLSPAVPLRSIDYLSRELLATDLYHPLAVSAAIDSSEQFRSVAERTMRDIEHPIAPEMPNTESAATAGTTTNEVINAIVMDSRASDWDLITKLLSDSKIPFEELLAAPEPEDDASMEYCPRCHQQFEIENAACDQCGGRETLPLRV
;
A
#
# COMPACT_ATOMS: atom_id res chain seq x y z
N MET A 1 35.45 27.60 7.85
CA MET A 1 34.91 26.24 7.71
C MET A 1 35.82 25.51 6.76
N SER A 2 36.47 24.42 7.17
CA SER A 2 37.30 23.61 6.27
C SER A 2 36.43 23.05 5.15
N SER A 3 36.88 23.17 3.90
CA SER A 3 36.21 22.54 2.76
C SER A 3 36.30 21.01 2.91
N LEU A 4 35.19 20.31 2.69
CA LEU A 4 35.17 18.85 2.64
C LEU A 4 36.08 18.32 1.53
N SER A 5 36.76 17.21 1.77
CA SER A 5 37.55 16.51 0.76
C SER A 5 36.65 15.82 -0.28
N ASP A 6 37.21 15.46 -1.44
CA ASP A 6 36.47 14.75 -2.49
C ASP A 6 35.89 13.41 -1.98
N VAL A 7 36.62 12.71 -1.11
CA VAL A 7 36.18 11.44 -0.52
C VAL A 7 35.03 11.65 0.48
N GLU A 8 35.11 12.71 1.29
CA GLU A 8 34.02 13.09 2.19
C GLU A 8 32.75 13.44 1.41
N TRP A 9 32.90 14.16 0.29
CA TRP A 9 31.78 14.43 -0.62
C TRP A 9 31.17 13.15 -1.20
N ILE A 10 31.98 12.15 -1.58
CA ILE A 10 31.47 10.85 -2.04
C ILE A 10 30.62 10.19 -0.94
N PHE A 11 31.05 10.21 0.33
CA PHE A 11 30.25 9.67 1.43
C PHE A 11 28.93 10.43 1.62
N VAL A 12 28.96 11.77 1.57
CA VAL A 12 27.76 12.60 1.66
C VAL A 12 26.79 12.24 0.53
N VAL A 13 27.27 12.13 -0.71
CA VAL A 13 26.45 11.75 -1.87
C VAL A 13 25.87 10.35 -1.69
N LEU A 14 26.64 9.37 -1.23
CA LEU A 14 26.15 8.02 -0.97
C LEU A 14 25.06 7.99 0.11
N ILE A 15 25.22 8.77 1.19
CA ILE A 15 24.21 8.91 2.24
C ILE A 15 22.93 9.53 1.67
N VAL A 16 23.04 10.62 0.91
CA VAL A 16 21.90 11.29 0.28
C VAL A 16 21.18 10.34 -0.67
N LEU A 17 21.90 9.63 -1.53
CA LEU A 17 21.32 8.64 -2.45
C LEU A 17 20.63 7.51 -1.67
N TYR A 18 21.23 7.01 -0.60
CA TYR A 18 20.62 5.99 0.25
C TYR A 18 19.28 6.47 0.86
N PHE A 19 19.24 7.70 1.35
CA PHE A 19 18.00 8.28 1.88
C PHE A 19 16.97 8.49 0.77
N LEU A 20 17.35 9.00 -0.40
CA LEU A 20 16.46 9.18 -1.54
C LEU A 20 15.84 7.85 -1.99
N GLU A 21 16.63 6.78 -2.08
CA GLU A 21 16.15 5.43 -2.39
C GLU A 21 15.26 4.82 -1.29
N SER A 22 15.36 5.34 -0.06
CA SER A 22 14.49 4.96 1.06
C SER A 22 13.15 5.70 1.05
N LEU A 23 12.98 6.72 0.21
CA LEU A 23 11.71 7.42 0.07
C LEU A 23 10.74 6.65 -0.84
N VAL A 24 9.47 6.67 -0.48
CA VAL A 24 8.38 6.02 -1.21
C VAL A 24 7.33 7.07 -1.50
N TRP A 25 6.97 7.23 -2.77
CA TRP A 25 5.78 8.00 -3.14
C TRP A 25 4.55 7.10 -3.00
N VAL A 26 3.70 7.42 -2.01
CA VAL A 26 2.49 6.67 -1.70
C VAL A 26 1.30 7.48 -2.18
N ARG A 27 0.52 6.91 -3.09
CA ARG A 27 -0.67 7.56 -3.65
C ARG A 27 -1.89 7.39 -2.74
N PRO A 28 -2.93 8.23 -2.90
CA PRO A 28 -4.20 8.04 -2.21
C PRO A 28 -4.79 6.64 -2.50
N GLY A 29 -5.46 6.05 -1.51
CA GLY A 29 -5.99 4.67 -1.61
C GLY A 29 -4.93 3.56 -1.52
N VAL A 30 -3.69 3.89 -1.11
CA VAL A 30 -2.64 2.89 -0.84
C VAL A 30 -2.38 2.80 0.65
N SER A 31 -2.54 1.60 1.17
CA SER A 31 -2.22 1.24 2.54
C SER A 31 -0.77 0.74 2.63
N VAL A 32 -0.03 1.24 3.62
CA VAL A 32 1.41 0.99 3.77
C VAL A 32 1.68 0.21 5.05
N PHE A 33 2.30 -0.95 4.90
CA PHE A 33 2.73 -1.78 6.03
C PHE A 33 4.25 -1.85 6.01
N ALA A 34 4.90 -1.28 7.02
CA ALA A 34 6.36 -1.26 7.09
C ALA A 34 6.83 -2.16 8.23
N SER A 35 7.82 -3.01 7.95
CA SER A 35 8.48 -3.79 8.98
C SER A 35 9.64 -3.02 9.60
N ARG A 36 9.84 -3.24 10.90
CA ARG A 36 11.08 -2.90 11.61
C ARG A 36 11.53 -4.13 12.37
N ARG A 37 12.75 -4.61 12.08
CA ARG A 37 13.30 -5.83 12.71
C ARG A 37 12.38 -7.06 12.57
N GLY A 38 11.66 -7.17 11.44
CA GLY A 38 10.80 -8.31 11.12
C GLY A 38 9.37 -8.25 11.65
N SER A 39 9.01 -7.27 12.50
CA SER A 39 7.62 -7.02 12.88
C SER A 39 7.03 -5.97 11.95
N PHE A 40 5.92 -6.31 11.27
CA PHE A 40 5.14 -5.36 10.50
C PHE A 40 4.28 -4.49 11.41
N ARG A 41 4.10 -3.25 10.97
CA ARG A 41 3.11 -2.33 11.51
C ARG A 41 2.48 -1.58 10.35
N ASN A 42 1.15 -1.52 10.33
CA ASN A 42 0.45 -0.53 9.53
C ASN A 42 0.94 0.87 9.91
N ARG A 43 1.54 1.58 8.95
CA ARG A 43 1.94 2.96 9.18
C ARG A 43 0.70 3.82 9.04
N LYS A 44 0.17 4.31 10.17
CA LYS A 44 -0.58 5.57 10.15
C LYS A 44 0.28 6.59 9.39
N PRO A 45 -0.30 7.52 8.60
CA PRO A 45 0.45 8.54 7.86
C PRO A 45 1.05 9.62 8.80
N ALA A 46 1.65 9.21 9.91
CA ALA A 46 2.21 10.05 10.96
C ALA A 46 3.55 10.70 10.56
N MET A 47 4.09 10.37 9.39
CA MET A 47 5.29 11.01 8.84
C MET A 47 5.05 11.41 7.39
N ARG A 48 4.09 12.30 7.18
CA ARG A 48 4.01 13.13 5.97
C ARG A 48 5.23 14.05 5.97
N LEU A 49 6.27 13.69 5.20
CA LEU A 49 7.39 14.63 4.97
C LEU A 49 6.89 15.78 4.10
N THR A 50 6.26 15.43 2.98
CA THR A 50 5.60 16.32 2.03
C THR A 50 4.49 15.54 1.32
N GLY A 51 3.46 16.22 0.81
CA GLY A 51 2.40 15.57 0.05
C GLY A 51 1.47 16.57 -0.64
N ASN A 52 0.67 16.06 -1.57
CA ASN A 52 -0.39 16.77 -2.28
C ASN A 52 -1.54 15.79 -2.56
N ASP A 53 -2.55 16.22 -3.31
CA ASP A 53 -3.72 15.39 -3.66
C ASP A 53 -3.38 14.16 -4.52
N ARG A 54 -2.14 14.05 -5.01
CA ARG A 54 -1.63 12.91 -5.79
C ARG A 54 -0.80 11.94 -4.97
N GLY A 55 -0.62 12.21 -3.69
CA GLY A 55 0.09 11.34 -2.76
C GLY A 55 1.06 12.06 -1.85
N GLN A 56 1.75 11.26 -1.07
CA GLN A 56 2.65 11.69 -0.02
C GLN A 56 3.98 10.95 -0.13
N LEU A 57 5.06 11.68 0.17
CA LEU A 57 6.38 11.10 0.28
C LEU A 57 6.57 10.58 1.71
N MET A 58 6.79 9.28 1.82
CA MET A 58 7.00 8.60 3.09
C MET A 58 8.41 8.01 3.12
N LEU A 59 9.05 8.03 4.28
CA LEU A 59 10.25 7.21 4.49
C LEU A 59 9.79 5.76 4.64
N GLY A 60 10.23 4.90 3.73
CA GLY A 60 10.06 3.46 3.84
C GLY A 60 10.87 2.90 5.02
N GLY A 61 11.04 1.57 5.05
CA GLY A 61 12.03 0.96 5.94
C GLY A 61 13.37 1.70 5.85
N LEU A 62 14.11 1.92 6.93
CA LEU A 62 15.42 2.61 6.83
C LEU A 62 16.55 1.61 6.73
N ALA A 63 16.50 0.50 7.47
CA ALA A 63 17.54 -0.51 7.44
C ALA A 63 17.47 -1.39 6.18
N PRO A 64 18.58 -1.98 5.72
CA PRO A 64 18.57 -2.95 4.60
C PRO A 64 17.70 -4.18 4.84
N THR A 65 17.31 -4.42 6.09
CA THR A 65 16.46 -5.55 6.52
C THR A 65 14.98 -5.20 6.63
N ASP A 66 14.64 -3.91 6.57
CA ASP A 66 13.25 -3.46 6.65
C ASP A 66 12.52 -3.75 5.32
N MET A 67 11.21 -3.89 5.39
CA MET A 67 10.32 -4.17 4.25
C MET A 67 9.17 -3.16 4.26
N THR A 68 8.74 -2.71 3.10
CA THR A 68 7.53 -1.90 2.92
C THR A 68 6.60 -2.64 1.96
N LEU A 69 5.44 -3.06 2.43
CA LEU A 69 4.38 -3.64 1.61
C LEU A 69 3.40 -2.53 1.25
N LEU A 70 3.04 -2.47 -0.03
CA LEU A 70 2.02 -1.57 -0.55
C LEU A 70 0.79 -2.41 -0.89
N CYS A 71 -0.35 -2.03 -0.32
CA CYS A 71 -1.64 -2.67 -0.56
C CYS A 71 -2.57 -1.64 -1.21
N HIS A 72 -3.12 -1.98 -2.37
CA HIS A 72 -3.99 -1.12 -3.13
C HIS A 72 -5.44 -1.44 -2.81
N GLU A 73 -6.19 -0.43 -2.36
CA GLU A 73 -7.62 -0.57 -2.14
C GLU A 73 -8.35 -0.74 -3.48
N MET A 74 -9.48 -1.45 -3.44
CA MET A 74 -10.37 -1.57 -4.59
C MET A 74 -10.83 -0.16 -5.03
N PRO A 75 -10.60 0.26 -6.29
CA PRO A 75 -10.95 1.62 -6.71
C PRO A 75 -12.39 1.78 -7.19
N VAL A 76 -13.17 0.69 -7.26
CA VAL A 76 -14.54 0.68 -7.82
C VAL A 76 -15.51 -0.16 -7.00
N SER A 77 -16.79 0.21 -6.99
CA SER A 77 -17.88 -0.63 -6.47
C SER A 77 -18.39 -1.53 -7.59
N ILE A 78 -18.58 -2.83 -7.33
CA ILE A 78 -18.92 -3.85 -8.34
C ILE A 78 -20.14 -4.65 -7.90
N THR A 79 -21.16 -4.82 -8.74
CA THR A 79 -22.30 -5.71 -8.44
C THR A 79 -22.77 -6.44 -9.70
N GLY A 80 -23.79 -7.30 -9.58
CA GLY A 80 -24.39 -7.97 -10.74
C GLY A 80 -24.90 -6.99 -11.82
N GLU A 81 -25.28 -5.77 -11.43
CA GLU A 81 -25.82 -4.74 -12.32
C GLU A 81 -24.75 -3.98 -13.10
N GLY A 82 -23.58 -3.73 -12.48
CA GLY A 82 -22.51 -3.00 -13.14
C GLY A 82 -21.34 -2.63 -12.22
N VAL A 83 -20.58 -1.63 -12.65
CA VAL A 83 -19.42 -1.09 -11.93
C VAL A 83 -19.56 0.42 -11.80
N VAL A 84 -19.28 0.96 -10.63
CA VAL A 84 -19.20 2.41 -10.40
C VAL A 84 -17.77 2.75 -9.99
N ALA A 85 -17.17 3.75 -10.65
CA ALA A 85 -15.83 4.29 -10.38
C ALA A 85 -15.79 5.14 -9.10
N PHE A 86 -16.28 4.56 -8.00
CA PHE A 86 -16.41 5.17 -6.68
C PHE A 86 -16.49 4.07 -5.62
N VAL A 87 -15.81 4.23 -4.47
CA VAL A 87 -15.91 3.34 -3.30
C VAL A 87 -16.01 4.20 -2.06
N PRO A 88 -17.09 4.18 -1.27
CA PRO A 88 -17.24 5.11 -0.15
C PRO A 88 -16.13 5.01 0.91
N MET A 89 -15.53 3.83 1.07
CA MET A 89 -14.50 3.56 2.06
C MET A 89 -13.13 4.19 1.74
N SER A 90 -12.37 4.51 2.80
CA SER A 90 -10.96 4.91 2.87
C SER A 90 -10.44 4.68 4.32
N PRO A 91 -10.24 3.41 4.75
CA PRO A 91 -10.09 3.06 6.15
C PRO A 91 -8.76 3.51 6.80
N ILE A 92 -7.70 3.73 6.01
CA ILE A 92 -6.35 3.88 6.57
C ILE A 92 -5.79 5.31 6.53
N ASN A 93 -6.15 6.12 5.52
CA ASN A 93 -5.54 7.45 5.33
C ASN A 93 -6.53 8.62 5.23
N ASN A 94 -7.85 8.39 5.32
CA ASN A 94 -8.89 9.38 5.01
C ASN A 94 -8.71 10.02 3.61
N GLU A 95 -7.90 9.38 2.76
CA GLU A 95 -7.54 9.83 1.44
C GLU A 95 -8.10 8.83 0.45
N ARG A 96 -8.98 9.34 -0.39
CA ARG A 96 -9.66 8.55 -1.39
C ARG A 96 -8.83 8.54 -2.68
N PRO A 97 -8.68 7.39 -3.36
CA PRO A 97 -8.17 7.41 -4.72
C PRO A 97 -9.06 8.29 -5.59
N HIS A 98 -8.50 8.90 -6.64
CA HIS A 98 -9.24 9.76 -7.56
C HIS A 98 -10.45 9.02 -8.15
N ARG A 99 -11.63 9.67 -8.16
CA ARG A 99 -12.91 9.07 -8.55
C ARG A 99 -13.56 9.89 -9.63
N SER A 100 -14.00 9.24 -10.71
CA SER A 100 -14.86 9.92 -11.68
C SER A 100 -16.33 9.86 -11.26
N GLY A 101 -16.73 8.85 -10.47
CA GLY A 101 -18.15 8.58 -10.19
C GLY A 101 -18.91 8.01 -11.38
N ASP A 102 -18.22 7.70 -12.48
CA ASP A 102 -18.83 7.12 -13.68
C ASP A 102 -19.36 5.71 -13.39
N SER A 103 -20.55 5.43 -13.91
CA SER A 103 -21.11 4.09 -13.94
C SER A 103 -20.87 3.41 -15.28
N PHE A 104 -20.63 2.11 -15.24
CA PHE A 104 -20.38 1.24 -16.39
C PHE A 104 -21.29 0.03 -16.32
N ARG A 105 -22.02 -0.23 -17.40
CA ARG A 105 -22.75 -1.48 -17.59
C ARG A 105 -21.78 -2.58 -18.00
N TRP A 106 -22.13 -3.83 -17.71
CA TRP A 106 -21.32 -4.98 -18.12
C TRP A 106 -21.05 -5.05 -19.63
N SER A 107 -22.00 -4.62 -20.46
CA SER A 107 -21.80 -4.54 -21.92
C SER A 107 -20.68 -3.58 -22.33
N GLU A 108 -20.46 -2.50 -21.58
CA GLU A 108 -19.40 -1.51 -21.86
C GLU A 108 -18.02 -2.01 -21.41
N LEU A 109 -18.00 -2.93 -20.44
CA LEU A 109 -16.79 -3.52 -19.87
C LEU A 109 -16.26 -4.73 -20.65
N ALA A 110 -17.00 -5.23 -21.65
CA ALA A 110 -16.57 -6.37 -22.46
C ALA A 110 -15.23 -6.13 -23.19
N ASP A 111 -14.96 -4.87 -23.55
CA ASP A 111 -13.73 -4.41 -24.20
C ASP A 111 -12.84 -3.56 -23.26
N CYS A 112 -12.96 -3.80 -21.94
CA CYS A 112 -12.11 -3.16 -20.94
C CYS A 112 -10.63 -3.48 -21.24
N ARG A 113 -9.79 -2.44 -21.23
CA ARG A 113 -8.34 -2.56 -21.49
C ARG A 113 -7.54 -1.68 -20.56
N SER A 114 -6.25 -2.01 -20.42
CA SER A 114 -5.30 -1.12 -19.75
C SER A 114 -4.60 -0.21 -20.77
N ASN A 115 -4.42 1.06 -20.40
CA ASN A 115 -3.50 1.98 -21.06
C ASN A 115 -2.52 2.49 -20.00
N GLU A 116 -1.31 1.94 -20.01
CA GLU A 116 -0.35 2.13 -18.92
C GLU A 116 -0.97 1.80 -17.56
N ARG A 117 -1.23 2.82 -16.73
CA ARG A 117 -1.80 2.72 -15.38
C ARG A 117 -3.31 2.91 -15.36
N ASP A 118 -3.92 3.32 -16.46
CA ASP A 118 -5.36 3.57 -16.55
C ASP A 118 -6.08 2.29 -16.99
N VAL A 119 -7.24 2.04 -16.38
CA VAL A 119 -8.21 1.05 -16.84
C VAL A 119 -9.30 1.79 -17.58
N ILE A 120 -9.51 1.45 -18.85
CA ILE A 120 -10.35 2.20 -19.78
C ILE A 120 -11.44 1.28 -20.36
N ALA A 121 -12.68 1.74 -20.36
CA ALA A 121 -13.83 1.06 -20.98
C ALA A 121 -14.74 2.08 -21.67
N GLY A 122 -15.23 1.77 -22.87
CA GLY A 122 -16.09 2.69 -23.63
C GLY A 122 -15.45 4.08 -23.90
N GLY A 123 -14.12 4.17 -23.97
CA GLY A 123 -13.39 5.43 -24.13
C GLY A 123 -13.28 6.29 -22.86
N ARG A 124 -13.81 5.82 -21.73
CA ARG A 124 -13.77 6.50 -20.43
C ARG A 124 -12.84 5.77 -19.47
N THR A 125 -12.19 6.52 -18.57
CA THR A 125 -11.33 5.94 -17.53
C THR A 125 -12.21 5.39 -16.41
N VAL A 126 -12.13 4.08 -16.18
CA VAL A 126 -12.79 3.40 -15.07
C VAL A 126 -12.06 3.71 -13.76
N CYS A 127 -10.73 3.55 -13.74
CA CYS A 127 -9.91 3.89 -12.59
C CYS A 127 -8.43 4.07 -12.98
N HIS A 128 -7.68 4.77 -12.14
CA HIS A 128 -6.22 4.88 -12.23
C HIS A 128 -5.56 3.98 -11.19
N MET A 129 -4.67 3.11 -11.64
CA MET A 129 -3.91 2.19 -10.80
C MET A 129 -2.47 2.67 -10.56
N ASN A 130 -1.75 2.00 -9.67
CA ASN A 130 -0.39 2.43 -9.28
C ASN A 130 0.72 1.88 -10.18
N ASN A 131 0.50 0.72 -10.77
CA ASN A 131 1.40 0.14 -11.75
C ASN A 131 0.60 -0.36 -12.97
N ALA A 132 1.31 -0.57 -14.09
CA ALA A 132 0.67 -1.03 -15.32
C ALA A 132 0.27 -2.51 -15.28
N ALA A 133 0.93 -3.30 -14.41
CA ALA A 133 0.66 -4.72 -14.27
C ALA A 133 -0.72 -4.98 -13.63
N ILE A 134 -1.03 -4.30 -12.52
CA ILE A 134 -2.33 -4.38 -11.85
C ILE A 134 -3.43 -3.75 -12.69
N ALA A 135 -3.15 -2.65 -13.42
CA ALA A 135 -4.11 -2.07 -14.37
C ALA A 135 -4.51 -3.09 -15.42
N ARG A 136 -3.53 -3.78 -16.02
CA ARG A 136 -3.79 -4.84 -17.01
C ARG A 136 -4.59 -5.98 -16.42
N ARG A 137 -4.13 -6.54 -15.31
CA ARG A 137 -4.81 -7.67 -14.66
C ARG A 137 -6.24 -7.32 -14.24
N PHE A 138 -6.46 -6.12 -13.71
CA PHE A 138 -7.78 -5.67 -13.33
C PHE A 138 -8.70 -5.44 -14.55
N ALA A 139 -8.16 -4.86 -15.63
CA ALA A 139 -8.91 -4.74 -16.89
C ALA A 139 -9.30 -6.12 -17.45
N ASP A 140 -8.39 -7.09 -17.43
CA ASP A 140 -8.64 -8.47 -17.85
C ASP A 140 -9.71 -9.13 -16.98
N GLN A 141 -9.67 -8.90 -15.66
CA GLN A 141 -10.68 -9.39 -14.71
C GLN A 141 -12.06 -8.78 -14.98
N LEU A 142 -12.15 -7.46 -15.18
CA LEU A 142 -13.41 -6.78 -15.52
C LEU A 142 -13.97 -7.27 -16.87
N SER A 143 -13.12 -7.44 -17.88
CA SER A 143 -13.51 -7.98 -19.19
C SER A 143 -14.01 -9.43 -19.07
N SER A 144 -13.36 -10.26 -18.25
CA SER A 144 -13.79 -11.63 -17.96
C SER A 144 -15.16 -11.69 -17.27
N LEU A 145 -15.39 -10.82 -16.28
CA LEU A 145 -16.68 -10.70 -15.60
C LEU A 145 -17.79 -10.19 -16.54
N ALA A 146 -17.48 -9.21 -17.40
CA ALA A 146 -18.39 -8.68 -18.41
C ALA A 146 -18.86 -9.73 -19.42
N ARG A 147 -17.98 -10.64 -19.82
CA ARG A 147 -18.28 -11.74 -20.75
C ARG A 147 -18.98 -12.93 -20.07
N THR A 148 -19.04 -12.95 -18.75
CA THR A 148 -19.74 -14.01 -18.01
C THR A 148 -21.26 -13.80 -18.10
N PRO A 149 -22.04 -14.87 -18.37
CA PRO A 149 -23.50 -14.81 -18.33
C PRO A 149 -24.03 -14.24 -17.01
N GLU A 150 -25.14 -13.50 -17.07
CA GLU A 150 -25.67 -12.75 -15.93
C GLU A 150 -25.96 -13.64 -14.70
N ASN A 151 -26.47 -14.84 -14.92
CA ASN A 151 -26.76 -15.84 -13.87
C ASN A 151 -25.51 -16.38 -13.16
N GLU A 152 -24.35 -16.39 -13.82
CA GLU A 152 -23.07 -16.84 -13.24
C GLU A 152 -22.21 -15.66 -12.73
N ARG A 153 -22.52 -14.43 -13.15
CA ARG A 153 -21.70 -13.26 -12.88
C ARG A 153 -21.64 -12.92 -11.40
N ALA A 154 -22.78 -12.97 -10.71
CA ALA A 154 -22.86 -12.67 -9.29
C ALA A 154 -21.93 -13.59 -8.47
N GLU A 155 -21.92 -14.89 -8.75
CA GLU A 155 -21.03 -15.84 -8.09
C GLU A 155 -19.55 -15.56 -8.37
N LYS A 156 -19.19 -15.21 -9.61
CA LYS A 156 -17.80 -14.85 -9.94
C LYS A 156 -17.37 -13.53 -9.29
N ILE A 157 -18.26 -12.56 -9.15
CA ILE A 157 -18.00 -11.32 -8.42
C ILE A 157 -17.74 -11.65 -6.95
N GLU A 158 -18.55 -12.51 -6.35
CA GLU A 158 -18.38 -12.90 -4.94
C GLU A 158 -17.05 -13.61 -4.72
N ARG A 159 -16.71 -14.61 -5.53
CA ARG A 159 -15.39 -15.27 -5.45
C ARG A 159 -14.23 -14.29 -5.65
N PHE A 160 -14.40 -13.32 -6.55
CA PHE A 160 -13.40 -12.27 -6.75
C PHE A 160 -13.23 -11.42 -5.49
N ARG A 161 -14.32 -11.10 -4.78
CA ARG A 161 -14.26 -10.40 -3.50
C ARG A 161 -13.66 -11.23 -2.40
N GLU A 162 -14.09 -12.48 -2.22
CA GLU A 162 -13.53 -13.39 -1.23
C GLU A 162 -12.01 -13.54 -1.38
N ALA A 163 -11.50 -13.59 -2.62
CA ALA A 163 -10.07 -13.64 -2.90
C ALA A 163 -9.30 -12.40 -2.41
N MET A 164 -9.95 -11.22 -2.32
CA MET A 164 -9.33 -10.02 -1.73
C MET A 164 -9.08 -10.16 -0.23
N TYR A 165 -9.82 -11.06 0.44
CA TYR A 165 -9.74 -11.33 1.87
C TYR A 165 -9.00 -12.63 2.22
N ASP A 166 -8.29 -13.24 1.27
CA ASP A 166 -7.51 -14.47 1.51
C ASP A 166 -6.25 -14.20 2.36
N VAL A 167 -6.43 -14.26 3.68
CA VAL A 167 -5.36 -14.07 4.67
C VAL A 167 -4.24 -15.10 4.51
N GLN A 168 -4.56 -16.33 4.11
CA GLN A 168 -3.57 -17.39 4.02
C GLN A 168 -2.68 -17.20 2.80
N GLU A 169 -3.25 -16.83 1.64
CA GLU A 169 -2.45 -16.51 0.46
C GLU A 169 -1.51 -15.32 0.72
N ILE A 170 -1.99 -14.27 1.39
CA ILE A 170 -1.15 -13.12 1.76
C ILE A 170 0.00 -13.57 2.66
N ARG A 171 -0.29 -14.39 3.68
CA ARG A 171 0.73 -14.92 4.60
C ARG A 171 1.77 -15.76 3.87
N ASP A 172 1.35 -16.66 2.99
CA ASP A 172 2.23 -17.50 2.19
C ASP A 172 3.16 -16.67 1.30
N ARG A 173 2.64 -15.62 0.65
CA ARG A 173 3.43 -14.70 -0.17
C ARG A 173 4.48 -13.92 0.65
N VAL A 174 4.11 -13.44 1.84
CA VAL A 174 5.02 -12.72 2.74
C VAL A 174 6.09 -13.66 3.32
N GLU A 175 5.71 -14.90 3.63
CA GLU A 175 6.65 -15.94 4.06
C GLU A 175 7.63 -16.30 2.94
N ASP A 176 7.14 -16.46 1.72
CA ASP A 176 7.98 -16.71 0.54
C ASP A 176 8.95 -15.56 0.28
N LEU A 177 8.51 -14.31 0.38
CA LEU A 177 9.40 -13.14 0.35
C LEU A 177 10.48 -13.23 1.43
N SER A 178 10.11 -13.59 2.67
CA SER A 178 11.06 -13.75 3.77
C SER A 178 12.08 -14.87 3.50
N LYS A 179 11.64 -16.00 2.93
CA LYS A 179 12.51 -17.11 2.52
C LYS A 179 13.48 -16.68 1.41
N GLN A 180 13.00 -15.98 0.39
CA GLN A 180 13.83 -15.54 -0.74
C GLN A 180 14.82 -14.42 -0.34
N THR A 181 14.48 -13.61 0.67
CA THR A 181 15.34 -12.50 1.13
C THR A 181 16.28 -12.87 2.28
N ARG A 182 16.24 -14.11 2.78
CA ARG A 182 17.04 -14.56 3.95
C ARG A 182 18.54 -14.28 3.82
N TRP A 183 19.11 -14.44 2.62
CA TRP A 183 20.53 -14.20 2.34
C TRP A 183 20.83 -12.76 1.93
N ILE A 184 19.84 -12.06 1.34
CA ILE A 184 19.97 -10.66 0.98
C ILE A 184 20.14 -9.81 2.24
N ARG A 185 19.38 -10.09 3.31
CA ARG A 185 19.43 -9.35 4.59
C ARG A 185 20.84 -9.19 5.15
N PRO A 186 21.59 -10.28 5.45
CA PRO A 186 22.93 -10.16 6.00
C PRO A 186 23.91 -9.56 4.98
N LEU A 187 23.84 -9.93 3.70
CA LEU A 187 24.76 -9.41 2.69
C LEU A 187 24.59 -7.90 2.46
N ALA A 188 23.37 -7.40 2.37
CA ALA A 188 23.08 -5.98 2.22
C ALA A 188 23.47 -5.20 3.49
N SER A 189 23.25 -5.78 4.68
CA SER A 189 23.71 -5.17 5.93
C SER A 189 25.24 -5.09 6.01
N MET A 190 25.93 -6.17 5.63
CA MET A 190 27.39 -6.20 5.54
C MET A 190 27.90 -5.18 4.52
N LEU A 191 27.26 -5.07 3.35
CA LEU A 191 27.60 -4.08 2.33
C LEU A 191 27.44 -2.65 2.85
N LEU A 192 26.36 -2.34 3.57
CA LEU A 192 26.15 -1.03 4.18
C LEU A 192 27.24 -0.70 5.20
N ILE A 193 27.57 -1.66 6.08
CA ILE A 193 28.62 -1.50 7.10
C ILE A 193 30.00 -1.35 6.44
N TRP A 194 30.26 -2.10 5.37
CA TRP A 194 31.52 -2.08 4.63
C TRP A 194 31.76 -0.74 3.94
N ILE A 195 30.77 -0.27 3.17
CA ILE A 195 30.86 1.01 2.46
C ILE A 195 30.87 2.17 3.45
N GLY A 196 30.00 2.17 4.47
CA GLY A 196 29.84 3.28 5.40
C GLY A 196 30.87 3.27 6.54
N PRO A 197 30.52 2.75 7.74
CA PRO A 197 31.39 2.75 8.91
C PRO A 197 32.83 2.29 8.64
N ILE A 198 33.03 1.14 7.98
CA ILE A 198 34.38 0.61 7.74
C ILE A 198 35.16 1.51 6.78
N GLY A 199 34.57 1.92 5.66
CA GLY A 199 35.17 2.84 4.71
C GLY A 199 35.60 4.16 5.36
N VAL A 200 34.74 4.75 6.20
CA VAL A 200 35.03 5.97 6.96
C VAL A 200 36.19 5.76 7.95
N LEU A 201 36.15 4.67 8.73
CA LEU A 201 37.19 4.38 9.72
C LEU A 201 38.57 4.12 9.08
N LEU A 202 38.61 3.46 7.92
CA LEU A 202 39.84 3.27 7.13
C LEU A 202 40.36 4.59 6.58
N TYR A 203 39.47 5.43 6.03
CA TYR A 203 39.82 6.75 5.47
C TYR A 203 40.44 7.66 6.53
N TYR A 204 39.85 7.74 7.72
CA TYR A 204 40.40 8.52 8.83
C TYR A 204 41.54 7.82 9.58
N GLY A 205 41.83 6.54 9.27
CA GLY A 205 42.96 5.79 9.86
C GLY A 205 42.76 5.48 11.33
N ILE A 206 41.49 5.37 11.73
CA ILE A 206 41.10 4.96 13.07
C ILE A 206 41.34 3.45 13.22
N LEU A 207 41.19 2.68 12.13
CA LEU A 207 41.53 1.26 12.12
C LEU A 207 43.05 1.06 12.03
N PRO A 208 43.63 0.14 12.82
CA PRO A 208 45.07 -0.13 12.86
C PRO A 208 45.53 -0.98 11.66
N VAL A 209 45.18 -0.56 10.44
CA VAL A 209 45.50 -1.24 9.19
C VAL A 209 46.35 -0.31 8.35
N SER A 210 47.42 -0.83 7.73
CA SER A 210 48.27 -0.05 6.84
C SER A 210 47.44 0.45 5.65
N ARG A 211 47.56 1.74 5.31
CA ARG A 211 46.95 2.32 4.10
C ARG A 211 47.82 2.04 2.87
N ASP A 212 48.13 0.77 2.65
CA ASP A 212 48.92 0.31 1.53
C ASP A 212 48.04 -0.19 0.36
N ALA A 213 48.66 -0.41 -0.79
CA ALA A 213 47.97 -0.93 -1.97
C ALA A 213 47.29 -2.29 -1.70
N PRO A 214 47.91 -3.27 -0.99
CA PRO A 214 47.26 -4.53 -0.65
C PRO A 214 45.97 -4.37 0.15
N THR A 215 45.96 -3.52 1.19
CA THR A 215 44.76 -3.26 1.99
C THR A 215 43.65 -2.63 1.15
N THR A 216 44.00 -1.67 0.29
CA THR A 216 43.06 -1.02 -0.62
C THR A 216 42.46 -2.04 -1.61
N VAL A 217 43.29 -2.90 -2.19
CA VAL A 217 42.82 -3.97 -3.10
C VAL A 217 41.92 -4.95 -2.35
N ALA A 218 42.28 -5.37 -1.14
CA ALA A 218 41.44 -6.25 -0.32
C ALA A 218 40.08 -5.61 -0.01
N TYR A 219 40.06 -4.31 0.30
CA TYR A 219 38.83 -3.56 0.53
C TYR A 219 37.93 -3.54 -0.71
N LEU A 220 38.50 -3.25 -1.88
CA LEU A 220 37.77 -3.19 -3.15
C LEU A 220 37.28 -4.58 -3.59
N VAL A 221 38.06 -5.63 -3.40
CA VAL A 221 37.65 -7.01 -3.70
C VAL A 221 36.48 -7.42 -2.82
N MET A 222 36.55 -7.17 -1.51
CA MET A 222 35.44 -7.49 -0.61
C MET A 222 34.18 -6.69 -0.96
N LEU A 223 34.31 -5.40 -1.26
CA LEU A 223 33.22 -4.56 -1.72
C LEU A 223 32.57 -5.13 -2.99
N PHE A 224 33.38 -5.53 -3.97
CA PHE A 224 32.91 -6.15 -5.21
C PHE A 224 32.17 -7.46 -4.93
N LEU A 225 32.72 -8.35 -4.09
CA LEU A 225 32.09 -9.62 -3.74
C LEU A 225 30.75 -9.43 -3.03
N LEU A 226 30.67 -8.52 -2.05
CA LEU A 226 29.42 -8.21 -1.35
C LEU A 226 28.39 -7.63 -2.33
N TRP A 227 28.79 -6.66 -3.15
CA TRP A 227 27.89 -6.02 -4.11
C TRP A 227 27.31 -7.02 -5.12
N TRP A 228 28.16 -7.81 -5.77
CA TRP A 228 27.73 -8.83 -6.74
C TRP A 228 26.96 -9.97 -6.08
N GLY A 229 27.33 -10.35 -4.85
CA GLY A 229 26.59 -11.32 -4.06
C GLY A 229 25.15 -10.88 -3.81
N VAL A 230 24.96 -9.63 -3.37
CA VAL A 230 23.61 -9.05 -3.20
C VAL A 230 22.87 -9.01 -4.54
N ALA A 231 23.49 -8.52 -5.62
CA ALA A 231 22.87 -8.45 -6.95
C ALA A 231 22.41 -9.83 -7.48
N ALA A 232 23.22 -10.88 -7.30
CA ALA A 232 22.88 -12.25 -7.68
C ALA A 232 21.71 -12.80 -6.84
N CYS A 233 21.70 -12.54 -5.53
CA CYS A 233 20.59 -12.92 -4.65
C CYS A 233 19.29 -12.18 -5.04
N ILE A 234 19.36 -10.90 -5.42
CA ILE A 234 18.21 -10.13 -5.89
C ILE A 234 17.65 -10.73 -7.18
N PHE A 235 18.51 -11.01 -8.16
CA PHE A 235 18.08 -11.60 -9.43
C PHE A 235 17.36 -12.94 -9.22
N THR A 236 17.90 -13.78 -8.34
CA THR A 236 17.31 -15.08 -8.02
C THR A 236 15.99 -14.95 -7.25
N ALA A 237 15.91 -14.04 -6.28
CA ALA A 237 14.68 -13.74 -5.55
C ALA A 237 13.59 -13.19 -6.48
N HIS A 238 13.91 -12.19 -7.31
CA HIS A 238 12.96 -11.60 -8.25
C HIS A 238 12.47 -12.61 -9.28
N ARG A 239 13.34 -13.50 -9.77
CA ARG A 239 12.93 -14.56 -10.71
C ARG A 239 11.94 -15.53 -10.08
N ARG A 240 12.03 -15.77 -8.77
CA ARG A 240 11.15 -16.70 -8.05
C ARG A 240 9.82 -16.06 -7.68
N LEU A 241 9.85 -14.85 -7.15
CA LEU A 241 8.66 -14.10 -6.70
C LEU A 241 7.85 -13.55 -7.88
N PHE A 242 8.53 -12.99 -8.90
CA PHE A 242 7.90 -12.33 -10.04
C PHE A 242 8.31 -13.03 -11.33
N ARG A 243 7.70 -14.20 -11.59
CA ARG A 243 8.05 -15.04 -12.74
C ARG A 243 7.71 -14.37 -14.06
N GLU A 244 6.58 -13.67 -14.10
CA GLU A 244 6.01 -13.04 -15.30
C GLU A 244 6.68 -11.70 -15.64
N ASP A 245 7.16 -10.97 -14.63
CA ASP A 245 7.81 -9.66 -14.83
C ASP A 245 9.29 -9.78 -15.24
N ARG A 246 9.52 -10.02 -16.53
CA ARG A 246 10.87 -10.08 -17.11
C ARG A 246 11.52 -8.71 -17.22
N THR A 247 10.74 -7.67 -17.51
CA THR A 247 11.23 -6.30 -17.74
C THR A 247 11.67 -5.65 -16.45
N GLY A 248 10.87 -5.74 -15.38
CA GLY A 248 11.24 -5.24 -14.06
C GLY A 248 12.48 -5.96 -13.51
N ARG A 249 12.62 -7.26 -13.80
CA ARG A 249 13.84 -8.01 -13.45
C ARG A 249 15.09 -7.43 -14.09
N PHE A 250 15.07 -7.18 -15.40
CA PHE A 250 16.20 -6.59 -16.11
C PHE A 250 16.52 -5.19 -15.59
N LYS A 251 15.48 -4.36 -15.41
CA LYS A 251 15.62 -3.00 -14.85
C LYS A 251 16.27 -3.03 -13.46
N LEU A 252 15.77 -3.86 -12.55
CA LEU A 252 16.31 -3.95 -11.19
C LEU A 252 17.78 -4.39 -11.18
N VAL A 253 18.15 -5.39 -11.99
CA VAL A 253 19.55 -5.82 -12.10
C VAL A 253 20.42 -4.73 -12.70
N ALA A 254 20.00 -4.10 -13.80
CA ALA A 254 20.76 -3.03 -14.42
C ALA A 254 20.99 -1.85 -13.46
N CYS A 255 19.94 -1.41 -12.75
CA CYS A 255 20.07 -0.39 -11.70
C CYS A 255 20.98 -0.85 -10.55
N SER A 256 20.89 -2.12 -10.16
CA SER A 256 21.75 -2.71 -9.12
C SER A 256 23.23 -2.72 -9.50
N LEU A 257 23.55 -2.84 -10.80
CA LEU A 257 24.92 -2.80 -11.33
C LEU A 257 25.46 -1.38 -11.50
N LEU A 258 24.60 -0.39 -11.60
CA LEU A 258 24.99 1.02 -11.77
C LEU A 258 25.18 1.74 -10.44
N SER A 259 24.49 1.32 -9.38
CA SER A 259 24.54 1.98 -8.08
C SER A 259 24.53 0.98 -6.93
N PRO A 260 25.49 1.05 -5.99
CA PRO A 260 25.47 0.20 -4.79
C PRO A 260 24.35 0.58 -3.82
N ALA A 261 23.69 1.74 -3.97
CA ALA A 261 22.55 2.12 -3.14
C ALA A 261 21.30 1.26 -3.42
N VAL A 262 21.11 0.83 -4.67
CA VAL A 262 19.95 0.01 -5.07
C VAL A 262 19.96 -1.39 -4.41
N PRO A 263 21.08 -2.15 -4.44
CA PRO A 263 21.21 -3.43 -3.73
C PRO A 263 20.96 -3.32 -2.22
N LEU A 264 21.36 -2.22 -1.59
CA LEU A 264 21.13 -1.99 -0.16
C LEU A 264 19.64 -1.86 0.20
N ARG A 265 18.80 -1.53 -0.79
CA ARG A 265 17.37 -1.28 -0.66
C ARG A 265 16.51 -2.33 -1.38
N SER A 266 17.12 -3.40 -1.86
CA SER A 266 16.45 -4.34 -2.75
C SER A 266 15.33 -5.13 -2.08
N ILE A 267 15.44 -5.43 -0.78
CA ILE A 267 14.39 -6.11 -0.03
C ILE A 267 13.12 -5.27 -0.03
N ASP A 268 13.29 -3.97 0.20
CA ASP A 268 12.21 -3.01 0.21
C ASP A 268 11.58 -2.83 -1.19
N TYR A 269 12.41 -2.85 -2.25
CA TYR A 269 11.90 -2.88 -3.62
C TYR A 269 11.04 -4.13 -3.89
N LEU A 270 11.55 -5.31 -3.54
CA LEU A 270 10.83 -6.58 -3.72
C LEU A 270 9.54 -6.63 -2.90
N SER A 271 9.54 -6.08 -1.68
CA SER A 271 8.35 -6.07 -0.83
C SER A 271 7.27 -5.13 -1.36
N ARG A 272 7.65 -3.97 -1.91
CA ARG A 272 6.68 -2.99 -2.45
C ARG A 272 5.88 -3.57 -3.61
N GLU A 273 6.50 -4.41 -4.43
CA GLU A 273 5.84 -5.07 -5.58
C GLU A 273 5.07 -6.34 -5.19
N LEU A 274 5.35 -6.96 -4.03
CA LEU A 274 4.82 -8.28 -3.65
C LEU A 274 3.29 -8.35 -3.65
N LEU A 275 2.65 -7.34 -3.05
CA LEU A 275 1.20 -7.24 -2.91
C LEU A 275 0.59 -6.21 -3.88
N ALA A 276 1.43 -5.47 -4.62
CA ALA A 276 0.98 -4.44 -5.55
C ALA A 276 0.43 -5.00 -6.87
N THR A 277 0.52 -6.31 -7.10
CA THR A 277 -0.03 -6.99 -8.28
C THR A 277 -1.46 -7.50 -8.10
N ASP A 278 -1.94 -7.53 -6.86
CA ASP A 278 -3.20 -8.11 -6.45
C ASP A 278 -4.01 -7.05 -5.68
N LEU A 279 -5.33 -7.12 -5.77
CA LEU A 279 -6.23 -6.20 -5.07
C LEU A 279 -6.63 -6.82 -3.72
N TYR A 280 -5.68 -6.93 -2.80
CA TYR A 280 -5.99 -7.39 -1.44
C TYR A 280 -6.66 -6.28 -0.64
N HIS A 281 -7.59 -6.65 0.24
CA HIS A 281 -8.17 -5.72 1.18
C HIS A 281 -7.15 -5.40 2.30
N PRO A 282 -6.92 -4.12 2.67
CA PRO A 282 -5.92 -3.77 3.69
C PRO A 282 -6.13 -4.45 5.04
N LEU A 283 -7.39 -4.70 5.43
CA LEU A 283 -7.71 -5.41 6.67
C LEU A 283 -7.21 -6.86 6.64
N ALA A 284 -7.34 -7.55 5.50
CA ALA A 284 -6.85 -8.91 5.34
C ALA A 284 -5.31 -8.96 5.34
N VAL A 285 -4.66 -7.94 4.75
CA VAL A 285 -3.20 -7.79 4.86
C VAL A 285 -2.77 -7.61 6.31
N SER A 286 -3.47 -6.76 7.07
CA SER A 286 -3.21 -6.56 8.50
C SER A 286 -3.39 -7.86 9.29
N ALA A 287 -4.49 -8.61 9.06
CA ALA A 287 -4.72 -9.91 9.68
C ALA A 287 -3.59 -10.93 9.41
N ALA A 288 -2.96 -10.85 8.24
CA ALA A 288 -1.91 -11.76 7.84
C ALA A 288 -0.56 -11.46 8.52
N ILE A 289 -0.22 -10.19 8.74
CA ILE A 289 1.16 -9.77 9.09
C ILE A 289 1.30 -8.98 10.39
N ASP A 290 0.25 -8.31 10.86
CA ASP A 290 0.32 -7.46 12.05
C ASP A 290 0.12 -8.29 13.33
N SER A 291 0.55 -7.75 14.46
CA SER A 291 0.15 -8.27 15.79
C SER A 291 -1.36 -8.10 15.99
N SER A 292 -1.97 -8.92 16.85
CA SER A 292 -3.41 -8.84 17.17
C SER A 292 -3.89 -7.45 17.57
N GLU A 293 -3.11 -6.71 18.37
CA GLU A 293 -3.42 -5.33 18.78
C GLU A 293 -3.48 -4.36 17.58
N GLN A 294 -2.48 -4.42 16.71
CA GLN A 294 -2.43 -3.58 15.50
C GLN A 294 -3.52 -3.95 14.50
N PHE A 295 -3.78 -5.25 14.33
CA PHE A 295 -4.91 -5.74 13.53
C PHE A 295 -6.24 -5.21 14.07
N ARG A 296 -6.49 -5.30 15.39
CA ARG A 296 -7.68 -4.71 16.03
C ARG A 296 -7.80 -3.21 15.74
N SER A 297 -6.71 -2.46 15.85
CA SER A 297 -6.71 -1.02 15.54
C SER A 297 -7.01 -0.70 14.06
N VAL A 298 -6.62 -1.57 13.12
CA VAL A 298 -7.01 -1.46 11.71
C VAL A 298 -8.47 -1.86 11.49
N ALA A 299 -8.93 -2.92 12.18
CA ALA A 299 -10.32 -3.37 12.15
C ALA A 299 -11.28 -2.29 12.64
N GLU A 300 -11.00 -1.68 13.79
CA GLU A 300 -11.75 -0.56 14.35
C GLU A 300 -11.95 0.59 13.36
N ARG A 301 -10.86 1.00 12.70
CA ARG A 301 -10.92 2.07 11.69
C ARG A 301 -11.70 1.64 10.46
N THR A 302 -11.51 0.42 10.00
CA THR A 302 -12.25 -0.15 8.86
C THR A 302 -13.74 -0.21 9.16
N MET A 303 -14.15 -0.70 10.34
CA MET A 303 -15.55 -0.81 10.72
C MET A 303 -16.23 0.55 10.84
N ARG A 304 -15.56 1.53 11.44
CA ARG A 304 -16.12 2.88 11.52
C ARG A 304 -16.21 3.56 10.17
N ASP A 305 -15.26 3.30 9.28
CA ASP A 305 -15.26 3.88 7.94
C ASP A 305 -16.29 3.22 7.02
N ILE A 306 -16.54 1.91 7.16
CA ILE A 306 -17.63 1.25 6.45
C ILE A 306 -19.00 1.62 7.03
N GLU A 307 -19.15 1.92 8.32
CA GLU A 307 -20.44 2.39 8.90
C GLU A 307 -20.69 3.88 8.62
N HIS A 308 -19.63 4.69 8.70
CA HIS A 308 -19.69 6.14 8.57
C HIS A 308 -18.64 6.64 7.57
N PRO A 309 -18.79 6.37 6.26
CA PRO A 309 -17.77 6.72 5.26
C PRO A 309 -17.54 8.24 5.17
N ILE A 310 -16.35 8.69 4.78
CA ILE A 310 -16.10 10.14 4.65
C ILE A 310 -17.07 10.79 3.62
N ALA A 311 -17.49 12.05 3.80
CA ALA A 311 -18.34 12.71 2.80
C ALA A 311 -17.56 13.03 1.50
N PRO A 312 -18.21 13.09 0.33
CA PRO A 312 -19.58 12.64 0.07
C PRO A 312 -19.66 11.11 0.11
N GLU A 313 -20.76 10.55 0.60
CA GLU A 313 -20.94 9.08 0.65
C GLU A 313 -21.24 8.48 -0.72
N MET A 314 -21.79 9.31 -1.62
CA MET A 314 -22.21 8.93 -2.97
C MET A 314 -21.49 9.81 -3.99
N PRO A 315 -21.28 9.33 -5.24
CA PRO A 315 -20.70 10.16 -6.29
C PRO A 315 -21.59 11.37 -6.59
N ASN A 316 -20.98 12.52 -6.91
CA ASN A 316 -21.75 13.68 -7.36
C ASN A 316 -22.35 13.39 -8.74
N THR A 317 -23.66 13.30 -8.81
CA THR A 317 -24.40 12.85 -9.99
C THR A 317 -24.53 13.92 -11.07
N GLU A 318 -24.23 15.18 -10.76
CA GLU A 318 -24.22 16.28 -11.74
C GLU A 318 -23.22 16.03 -12.88
N SER A 319 -22.07 15.41 -12.57
CA SER A 319 -21.08 15.04 -13.60
C SER A 319 -21.49 13.80 -14.39
N ALA A 320 -22.22 12.87 -13.77
CA ALA A 320 -22.63 11.59 -14.37
C ALA A 320 -23.81 11.74 -15.36
N ALA A 321 -24.64 12.77 -15.20
CA ALA A 321 -25.81 13.04 -16.04
C ALA A 321 -25.48 13.25 -17.53
N THR A 322 -24.24 13.64 -17.86
CA THR A 322 -23.81 13.89 -19.25
C THR A 322 -23.72 12.63 -20.11
N ALA A 323 -23.70 11.42 -19.52
CA ALA A 323 -23.46 10.16 -20.23
C ALA A 323 -24.71 9.31 -20.53
N GLY A 324 -25.91 9.76 -20.15
CA GLY A 324 -27.17 9.34 -20.79
C GLY A 324 -27.71 7.92 -20.56
N THR A 325 -27.24 7.12 -19.57
CA THR A 325 -27.72 5.72 -19.48
C THR A 325 -27.95 5.12 -18.10
N THR A 326 -27.58 5.76 -16.99
CA THR A 326 -27.78 5.16 -15.66
C THR A 326 -28.43 6.17 -14.74
N THR A 327 -29.54 5.77 -14.10
CA THR A 327 -30.21 6.60 -13.10
C THR A 327 -29.37 6.66 -11.83
N ASN A 328 -29.47 7.77 -11.09
CA ASN A 328 -28.80 7.92 -9.79
C ASN A 328 -29.17 6.79 -8.82
N GLU A 329 -30.39 6.27 -8.94
CA GLU A 329 -30.88 5.13 -8.16
C GLU A 329 -30.03 3.87 -8.36
N VAL A 330 -29.68 3.53 -9.61
CA VAL A 330 -28.83 2.36 -9.92
C VAL A 330 -27.41 2.57 -9.43
N ILE A 331 -26.85 3.78 -9.60
CA ILE A 331 -25.51 4.11 -9.06
C ILE A 331 -25.50 3.92 -7.54
N ASN A 332 -26.55 4.38 -6.87
CA ASN A 332 -26.67 4.28 -5.43
C ASN A 332 -26.82 2.82 -4.97
N ALA A 333 -27.64 2.03 -5.67
CA ALA A 333 -27.79 0.60 -5.40
C ALA A 333 -26.45 -0.14 -5.53
N ILE A 334 -25.70 0.08 -6.62
CA ILE A 334 -24.40 -0.56 -6.82
C ILE A 334 -23.42 -0.25 -5.67
N VAL A 335 -23.37 1.01 -5.23
CA VAL A 335 -22.47 1.43 -4.14
C VAL A 335 -22.89 0.81 -2.80
N MET A 336 -24.19 0.83 -2.48
CA MET A 336 -24.70 0.31 -1.21
C MET A 336 -24.60 -1.22 -1.14
N ASP A 337 -24.92 -1.93 -2.21
CA ASP A 337 -24.77 -3.38 -2.31
C ASP A 337 -23.30 -3.79 -2.22
N SER A 338 -22.40 -3.04 -2.86
CA SER A 338 -20.96 -3.30 -2.74
C SER A 338 -20.48 -3.17 -1.31
N ARG A 339 -20.92 -2.11 -0.63
CA ARG A 339 -20.61 -1.86 0.77
C ARG A 339 -21.19 -2.95 1.68
N ALA A 340 -22.40 -3.43 1.42
CA ALA A 340 -23.00 -4.53 2.16
C ALA A 340 -22.21 -5.84 2.01
N SER A 341 -21.75 -6.17 0.80
CA SER A 341 -20.88 -7.35 0.62
C SER A 341 -19.54 -7.22 1.33
N ASP A 342 -18.92 -6.04 1.29
CA ASP A 342 -17.68 -5.79 2.05
C ASP A 342 -17.91 -5.91 3.55
N TRP A 343 -19.06 -5.45 4.05
CA TRP A 343 -19.46 -5.61 5.45
C TRP A 343 -19.52 -7.08 5.88
N ASP A 344 -20.15 -7.93 5.08
CA ASP A 344 -20.28 -9.36 5.38
C ASP A 344 -18.90 -10.05 5.41
N LEU A 345 -18.03 -9.74 4.45
CA LEU A 345 -16.68 -10.31 4.37
C LEU A 345 -15.79 -9.84 5.52
N ILE A 346 -15.88 -8.56 5.90
CA ILE A 346 -15.15 -8.04 7.05
C ILE A 346 -15.66 -8.70 8.33
N THR A 347 -16.98 -8.81 8.52
CA THR A 347 -17.58 -9.45 9.69
C THR A 347 -17.14 -10.90 9.82
N LYS A 348 -17.11 -11.64 8.70
CA LYS A 348 -16.57 -13.02 8.62
C LYS A 348 -15.11 -13.06 9.07
N LEU A 349 -14.25 -12.19 8.53
CA LEU A 349 -12.83 -12.11 8.90
C LEU A 349 -12.62 -11.80 10.39
N LEU A 350 -13.43 -10.91 10.97
CA LEU A 350 -13.36 -10.56 12.40
C LEU A 350 -13.81 -11.71 13.29
N SER A 351 -14.88 -12.41 12.90
CA SER A 351 -15.38 -13.61 13.58
C SER A 351 -14.31 -14.72 13.60
N ASP A 352 -13.67 -15.00 12.46
CA ASP A 352 -12.57 -15.96 12.35
C ASP A 352 -11.39 -15.60 13.27
N SER A 353 -11.20 -14.30 13.51
CA SER A 353 -10.18 -13.73 14.39
C SER A 353 -10.61 -13.57 15.85
N LYS A 354 -11.86 -13.96 16.19
CA LYS A 354 -12.48 -13.83 17.52
C LYS A 354 -12.53 -12.39 18.05
N ILE A 355 -12.71 -11.42 17.15
CA ILE A 355 -12.90 -10.02 17.53
C ILE A 355 -14.40 -9.71 17.46
N PRO A 356 -15.06 -9.41 18.58
CA PRO A 356 -16.47 -9.06 18.58
C PRO A 356 -16.67 -7.72 17.87
N PHE A 357 -17.63 -7.69 16.95
CA PHE A 357 -17.88 -6.55 16.09
C PHE A 357 -18.39 -5.33 16.87
N GLU A 358 -19.24 -5.56 17.87
CA GLU A 358 -19.90 -4.53 18.66
C GLU A 358 -18.89 -3.68 19.45
N GLU A 359 -17.78 -4.27 19.87
CA GLU A 359 -16.71 -3.56 20.58
C GLU A 359 -15.96 -2.57 19.66
N LEU A 360 -15.94 -2.79 18.35
CA LEU A 360 -15.17 -1.98 17.41
C LEU A 360 -15.87 -0.66 17.04
N LEU A 361 -17.20 -0.62 17.19
CA LEU A 361 -18.04 0.56 16.97
C LEU A 361 -18.42 1.28 18.27
N ALA A 362 -17.94 0.81 19.42
CA ALA A 362 -18.17 1.47 20.70
C ALA A 362 -17.64 2.91 20.67
N ALA A 363 -18.37 3.82 21.32
CA ALA A 363 -17.94 5.19 21.54
C ALA A 363 -16.57 5.22 22.26
N PRO A 364 -15.70 6.20 21.97
CA PRO A 364 -14.43 6.34 22.69
C PRO A 364 -14.67 6.68 24.16
N GLU A 365 -13.70 6.37 25.03
CA GLU A 365 -13.70 6.89 26.39
C GLU A 365 -13.51 8.41 26.36
N PRO A 366 -14.24 9.20 27.17
CA PRO A 366 -14.05 10.65 27.24
C PRO A 366 -12.60 11.04 27.55
N GLU A 367 -12.03 11.95 26.75
CA GLU A 367 -10.68 12.49 27.01
C GLU A 367 -10.67 13.40 28.24
N ASP A 368 -11.78 14.10 28.48
CA ASP A 368 -12.01 14.96 29.64
C ASP A 368 -13.50 15.07 30.02
N ASP A 369 -13.78 15.86 31.06
CA ASP A 369 -15.14 16.12 31.54
C ASP A 369 -15.94 17.09 30.66
N ALA A 370 -15.27 17.83 29.78
CA ALA A 370 -15.88 18.78 28.86
C ALA A 370 -16.33 18.13 27.54
N SER A 371 -15.84 16.93 27.24
CA SER A 371 -16.16 16.16 26.04
C SER A 371 -17.63 15.72 26.05
N MET A 372 -18.43 16.36 25.20
CA MET A 372 -19.88 16.13 25.10
C MET A 372 -20.25 15.21 23.93
N GLU A 373 -19.57 15.36 22.80
CA GLU A 373 -19.87 14.62 21.57
C GLU A 373 -18.60 14.04 20.94
N TYR A 374 -18.75 13.09 20.02
CA TYR A 374 -17.65 12.54 19.25
C TYR A 374 -18.03 12.29 17.79
N CYS A 375 -17.03 12.34 16.90
CA CYS A 375 -17.22 11.90 15.53
C CYS A 375 -17.21 10.37 15.46
N PRO A 376 -18.28 9.71 14.96
CA PRO A 376 -18.36 8.25 14.98
C PRO A 376 -17.42 7.57 13.98
N ARG A 377 -16.76 8.34 13.10
CA ARG A 377 -15.75 7.83 12.17
C ARG A 377 -14.32 7.91 12.73
N CYS A 378 -13.86 9.12 13.06
CA CYS A 378 -12.47 9.35 13.50
C CYS A 378 -12.27 9.33 15.02
N HIS A 379 -13.35 9.30 15.81
CA HIS A 379 -13.35 9.37 17.27
C HIS A 379 -12.81 10.69 17.87
N GLN A 380 -12.66 11.75 17.07
CA GLN A 380 -12.38 13.08 17.61
C GLN A 380 -13.54 13.52 18.51
N GLN A 381 -13.23 14.02 19.71
CA GLN A 381 -14.22 14.50 20.69
C GLN A 381 -14.39 16.02 20.59
N PHE A 382 -15.57 16.49 20.99
CA PHE A 382 -15.99 17.89 20.87
C PHE A 382 -16.65 18.36 22.17
N GLU A 383 -16.36 19.60 22.55
CA GLU A 383 -16.90 20.28 23.75
C GLU A 383 -18.20 21.06 23.46
N ILE A 384 -18.82 20.89 22.29
CA ILE A 384 -20.06 21.60 21.90
C ILE A 384 -21.08 20.60 21.38
N GLU A 385 -22.36 20.88 21.60
CA GLU A 385 -23.47 20.10 21.06
C GLU A 385 -23.66 20.39 19.55
N ASN A 386 -24.08 19.38 18.80
CA ASN A 386 -24.30 19.40 17.35
C ASN A 386 -23.07 19.87 16.56
N ALA A 387 -21.89 19.38 16.95
CA ALA A 387 -20.67 19.66 16.20
C ALA A 387 -20.69 18.99 14.81
N ALA A 388 -19.82 19.49 13.91
CA ALA A 388 -19.55 18.85 12.63
C ALA A 388 -18.05 18.57 12.52
N CYS A 389 -17.68 17.35 12.15
CA CYS A 389 -16.30 16.94 12.05
C CYS A 389 -15.70 17.35 10.69
N ASP A 390 -14.91 18.42 10.68
CA ASP A 390 -14.21 18.92 9.48
C ASP A 390 -13.31 17.87 8.86
N GLN A 391 -12.61 17.06 9.67
CA GLN A 391 -11.73 15.98 9.18
C GLN A 391 -12.48 14.87 8.43
N CYS A 392 -13.78 14.73 8.68
CA CYS A 392 -14.64 13.72 8.06
C CYS A 392 -15.64 14.32 7.07
N GLY A 393 -15.38 15.54 6.58
CA GLY A 393 -16.20 16.22 5.58
C GLY A 393 -17.51 16.78 6.15
N GLY A 394 -17.48 17.31 7.37
CA GLY A 394 -18.65 17.91 8.02
C GLY A 394 -19.63 16.87 8.60
N ARG A 395 -19.15 15.67 8.92
CA ARG A 395 -19.98 14.60 9.49
C ARG A 395 -20.52 15.02 10.86
N GLU A 396 -21.83 14.86 11.05
CA GLU A 396 -22.51 15.10 12.33
C GLU A 396 -21.92 14.20 13.44
N THR A 397 -21.74 14.79 14.61
CA THR A 397 -21.24 14.11 15.81
C THR A 397 -22.37 13.43 16.57
N LEU A 398 -22.00 12.41 17.36
CA LEU A 398 -22.92 11.68 18.23
C LEU A 398 -22.65 12.04 19.70
N PRO A 399 -23.69 11.99 20.58
CA PRO A 399 -23.50 12.21 22.00
C PRO A 399 -22.57 11.15 22.60
N LEU A 400 -21.61 11.58 23.42
CA LEU A 400 -20.61 10.72 24.04
C LEU A 400 -21.13 10.05 25.32
N ARG A 401 -22.02 10.72 26.05
CA ARG A 401 -22.65 10.24 27.29
C ARG A 401 -24.14 10.07 27.04
N VAL A 402 -24.60 8.81 26.89
CA VAL A 402 -26.03 8.46 26.81
C VAL A 402 -26.54 8.04 28.18
#